data_AF-A0A817VZ63-F1
#
_entry.id   AF-A0A817VZ63-F1
#
_cell.length_a   1.000
_cell.length_b   1.000
_cell.length_c   1.000
_cell.angle_alpha   90.00
_cell.angle_beta   90.00
_cell.angle_gamma   90.00
#
_symmetry.space_group_name_H-M   'P 1'
#
loop_
_entity.id
_entity.type
_entity.pdbx_description
1 polymer ?
#
loop_
_entity_poly.entity_id
_entity_poly.type
_entity_poly.pdbx_seq_one_letter_code
_entity_poly.pdbx_strand_id
1 'polypeptide(L)'
;MDDTFTDKVFSLKNNEFYTFIQELVGQQIVDILKFQSITSTQSLIRNPNIFGIFNMKCTEPTFLSIRERSCFHLDDGQFIVKIGLMNSLNYLLDFLKQQQQKKIIESGDIDSNVSLSFDFINKHPLLKTLVLWYQQIDNDDINNKDKNGFLKDFIDTITNNLTKSSSLTKWRSRLLSSTAELRLDDQPISINHLYDIINNENYTKLDHGLTKSDINPKDRQNFSSRLKLVSADVFEI
;
A
#
# COMPACT_ATOMS: atom_id res chain seq x y z
N MET A 1 -23.97 -10.44 3.62
CA MET A 1 -23.79 -11.11 2.33
C MET A 1 -23.21 -12.47 2.64
N ASP A 2 -23.81 -13.51 2.09
CA ASP A 2 -23.48 -14.92 2.32
C ASP A 2 -22.07 -15.23 1.80
N ASP A 3 -21.23 -15.96 2.55
CA ASP A 3 -19.82 -16.25 2.19
C ASP A 3 -19.70 -16.97 0.82
N THR A 4 -20.77 -17.64 0.39
CA THR A 4 -20.91 -18.25 -0.93
C THR A 4 -20.84 -17.26 -2.10
N PHE A 5 -21.17 -15.98 -1.87
CA PHE A 5 -21.11 -14.95 -2.91
C PHE A 5 -19.66 -14.53 -3.20
N THR A 6 -18.84 -14.44 -2.16
CA THR A 6 -17.47 -13.94 -2.22
C THR A 6 -16.58 -14.83 -3.07
N ASP A 7 -16.72 -16.15 -2.92
CA ASP A 7 -15.94 -17.12 -3.70
C ASP A 7 -16.31 -17.14 -5.17
N LYS A 8 -17.59 -16.92 -5.47
CA LYS A 8 -18.09 -16.90 -6.85
C LYS A 8 -17.54 -15.69 -7.62
N VAL A 9 -17.45 -14.52 -6.99
CA VAL A 9 -17.01 -13.27 -7.64
C VAL A 9 -15.64 -13.38 -8.33
N PHE A 10 -14.68 -14.10 -7.74
CA PHE A 10 -13.36 -14.30 -8.35
C PHE A 10 -13.31 -15.37 -9.43
N SER A 11 -14.32 -16.25 -9.48
CA SER A 11 -14.48 -17.26 -10.52
C SER A 11 -15.20 -16.74 -11.77
N LEU A 12 -15.88 -15.58 -11.67
CA LEU A 12 -16.65 -15.00 -12.77
C LEU A 12 -15.76 -14.66 -13.97
N LYS A 13 -16.25 -15.02 -15.16
CA LYS A 13 -15.60 -14.74 -16.45
C LYS A 13 -16.61 -14.29 -17.49
N ASN A 14 -16.13 -13.55 -18.48
CA ASN A 14 -16.88 -13.15 -19.68
C ASN A 14 -18.25 -12.52 -19.32
N ASN A 15 -19.34 -13.09 -19.81
CA ASN A 15 -20.69 -12.53 -19.65
C ASN A 15 -21.13 -12.45 -18.19
N GLU A 16 -20.84 -13.48 -17.38
CA GLU A 16 -21.20 -13.47 -15.96
C GLU A 16 -20.48 -12.37 -15.20
N PHE A 17 -19.19 -12.17 -15.54
CA PHE A 17 -18.41 -11.05 -15.03
C PHE A 17 -19.03 -9.71 -15.46
N TYR A 18 -19.39 -9.54 -16.73
CA TYR A 18 -19.99 -8.28 -17.19
C TYR A 18 -21.35 -8.00 -16.55
N THR A 19 -22.21 -9.00 -16.37
CA THR A 19 -23.50 -8.85 -15.68
C THR A 19 -23.29 -8.37 -14.24
N PHE A 20 -22.38 -9.02 -13.51
CA PHE A 20 -22.03 -8.60 -12.14
C PHE A 20 -21.53 -7.14 -12.08
N ILE A 21 -20.65 -6.74 -12.99
CA ILE A 21 -20.13 -5.38 -13.05
C ILE A 21 -21.25 -4.38 -13.42
N GLN A 22 -22.14 -4.75 -14.34
CA GLN A 22 -23.27 -3.93 -14.76
C GLN A 22 -24.19 -3.60 -13.59
N GLU A 23 -24.50 -4.59 -12.75
CA GLU A 23 -25.35 -4.42 -11.57
C GLU A 23 -24.72 -3.50 -10.52
N LEU A 24 -23.39 -3.51 -10.38
CA LEU A 24 -22.69 -2.71 -9.36
C LEU A 24 -22.37 -1.29 -9.79
N VAL A 25 -21.90 -1.09 -11.03
CA VAL A 25 -21.33 0.19 -11.48
C VAL A 25 -21.90 0.68 -12.81
N GLY A 26 -22.85 -0.06 -13.38
CA GLY A 26 -23.58 0.33 -14.58
C GLY A 26 -22.92 -0.04 -15.91
N GLN A 27 -23.71 0.09 -16.98
CA GLN A 27 -23.33 -0.32 -18.33
C GLN A 27 -22.09 0.41 -18.88
N GLN A 28 -21.88 1.67 -18.49
CA GLN A 28 -20.77 2.47 -19.00
C GLN A 28 -19.41 1.87 -18.66
N ILE A 29 -19.23 1.37 -17.44
CA ILE A 29 -17.98 0.67 -17.05
C ILE A 29 -17.85 -0.65 -17.82
N VAL A 30 -18.94 -1.40 -17.98
CA VAL A 30 -18.93 -2.66 -18.75
C VAL A 30 -18.45 -2.43 -20.19
N ASP A 31 -18.92 -1.38 -20.84
CA ASP A 31 -18.51 -1.04 -22.20
C ASP A 31 -17.00 -0.76 -22.28
N ILE A 32 -16.47 -0.01 -21.30
CA ILE A 32 -15.04 0.30 -21.18
C ILE A 32 -14.21 -0.98 -20.97
N LEU A 33 -14.67 -1.89 -20.11
CA LEU A 33 -13.99 -3.16 -19.84
C LEU A 33 -14.01 -4.10 -21.05
N LYS A 34 -15.16 -4.20 -21.75
CA LYS A 34 -15.30 -4.98 -22.98
C LYS A 34 -14.35 -4.47 -24.06
N PHE A 35 -14.27 -3.15 -24.27
CA PHE A 35 -13.36 -2.56 -25.24
C PHE A 35 -11.89 -2.90 -24.93
N GLN A 36 -11.51 -2.93 -23.65
CA GLN A 36 -10.17 -3.31 -23.20
C GLN A 36 -9.93 -4.83 -23.11
N SER A 37 -10.90 -5.66 -23.50
CA SER A 37 -10.84 -7.12 -23.36
C SER A 37 -10.57 -7.58 -21.91
N ILE A 38 -11.05 -6.83 -20.91
CA ILE A 38 -10.97 -7.21 -19.51
C ILE A 38 -12.16 -8.10 -19.19
N THR A 39 -11.92 -9.41 -19.14
CA THR A 39 -12.96 -10.45 -19.09
C THR A 39 -13.10 -11.14 -17.74
N SER A 40 -12.39 -10.70 -16.70
CA SER A 40 -12.46 -11.32 -15.37
C SER A 40 -12.10 -10.34 -14.25
N THR A 41 -12.56 -10.66 -13.05
CA THR A 41 -12.24 -9.95 -11.80
C THR A 41 -10.73 -9.83 -11.58
N GLN A 42 -9.99 -10.91 -11.83
CA GLN A 42 -8.54 -10.94 -11.63
C GLN A 42 -7.81 -10.02 -12.61
N SER A 43 -8.23 -9.99 -13.88
CA SER A 43 -7.67 -9.07 -14.87
C SER A 43 -7.98 -7.61 -14.54
N LEU A 44 -9.18 -7.34 -14.02
CA LEU A 44 -9.60 -6.00 -13.59
C LEU A 44 -8.73 -5.47 -12.45
N ILE A 45 -8.54 -6.26 -11.38
CA ILE A 45 -7.75 -5.84 -10.20
C ILE A 45 -6.28 -5.55 -10.59
N ARG A 46 -5.73 -6.32 -11.53
CA ARG A 46 -4.33 -6.20 -11.97
C ARG A 46 -4.08 -5.02 -12.91
N ASN A 47 -5.11 -4.38 -13.44
CA ASN A 47 -4.95 -3.30 -14.41
C ASN A 47 -5.00 -1.91 -13.70
N PRO A 48 -3.87 -1.19 -13.62
CA PRO A 48 -3.79 0.04 -12.84
C PRO A 48 -4.41 1.26 -13.54
N ASN A 49 -4.74 1.18 -14.84
CA ASN A 49 -5.15 2.37 -15.60
C ASN A 49 -6.26 2.09 -16.62
N ILE A 50 -7.44 1.74 -16.12
CA ILE A 50 -8.64 1.46 -16.94
C ILE A 50 -9.04 2.65 -17.82
N PHE A 51 -8.89 3.87 -17.34
CA PHE A 51 -9.31 5.06 -18.10
C PHE A 51 -8.25 5.63 -19.02
N GLY A 52 -7.01 5.12 -18.96
CA GLY A 52 -5.90 5.58 -19.79
C GLY A 52 -6.16 5.47 -21.29
N ILE A 53 -7.08 4.58 -21.69
CA ILE A 53 -7.50 4.40 -23.09
C ILE A 53 -8.09 5.66 -23.71
N PHE A 54 -8.68 6.57 -22.93
CA PHE A 54 -9.36 7.74 -23.51
C PHE A 54 -8.40 8.77 -24.10
N ASN A 55 -7.11 8.70 -23.75
CA ASN A 55 -6.06 9.51 -24.34
C ASN A 55 -5.55 8.96 -25.68
N MET A 56 -6.02 7.77 -26.11
CA MET A 56 -5.63 7.18 -27.37
C MET A 56 -6.32 7.88 -28.56
N LYS A 57 -5.58 8.04 -29.65
CA LYS A 57 -6.14 8.44 -30.95
C LYS A 57 -6.74 7.22 -31.62
N CYS A 58 -8.03 6.97 -31.35
CA CYS A 58 -8.78 5.87 -31.95
C CYS A 58 -10.02 6.41 -32.65
N THR A 59 -10.26 5.92 -33.87
CA THR A 59 -11.39 6.29 -34.74
C THR A 59 -12.47 5.20 -34.79
N GLU A 60 -12.32 4.13 -34.02
CA GLU A 60 -13.29 3.05 -33.99
C GLU A 60 -14.65 3.57 -33.47
N PRO A 61 -15.77 3.39 -34.19
CA PRO A 61 -17.06 3.98 -33.82
C PRO A 61 -17.53 3.59 -32.41
N THR A 62 -17.29 2.34 -32.02
CA THR A 62 -17.57 1.81 -30.68
C THR A 62 -16.83 2.60 -29.62
N PHE A 63 -15.51 2.78 -29.77
CA PHE A 63 -14.68 3.57 -28.86
C PHE A 63 -15.14 5.02 -28.76
N LEU A 64 -15.44 5.66 -29.90
CA LEU A 64 -15.92 7.05 -29.93
C LEU A 64 -17.20 7.22 -29.09
N SER A 65 -18.16 6.30 -29.23
CA SER A 65 -19.41 6.31 -28.45
C SER A 65 -19.18 6.08 -26.95
N ILE A 66 -18.19 5.26 -26.59
CA ILE A 66 -17.82 5.02 -25.19
C ILE A 66 -17.19 6.29 -24.61
N ARG A 67 -16.27 6.91 -25.34
CA ARG A 67 -15.57 8.13 -24.93
C ARG A 67 -16.54 9.30 -24.74
N GLU A 68 -17.46 9.51 -25.68
CA GLU A 68 -18.49 10.55 -25.61
C GLU A 68 -19.39 10.39 -24.37
N ARG A 69 -19.83 9.16 -24.09
CA ARG A 69 -20.67 8.90 -22.90
C ARG A 69 -19.91 9.01 -21.59
N SER A 70 -18.59 8.74 -21.60
CA SER A 70 -17.79 8.60 -20.37
C SER A 70 -16.96 9.84 -20.01
N CYS A 71 -16.76 10.77 -20.95
CA CYS A 71 -15.88 11.92 -20.77
C CYS A 71 -16.62 13.24 -21.01
N PHE A 72 -16.04 14.33 -20.50
CA PHE A 72 -16.26 15.69 -20.98
C PHE A 72 -15.22 16.02 -22.03
N HIS A 73 -15.64 16.71 -23.09
CA HIS A 73 -14.75 17.28 -24.09
C HIS A 73 -14.38 18.70 -23.65
N LEU A 74 -13.10 19.01 -23.67
CA LEU A 74 -12.59 20.36 -23.39
C LEU A 74 -12.36 21.13 -24.70
N ASP A 75 -12.34 22.45 -24.60
CA ASP A 75 -12.15 23.34 -25.75
C ASP A 75 -10.78 23.16 -26.45
N ASP A 76 -9.80 22.60 -25.75
CA ASP A 76 -8.46 22.30 -26.28
C ASP A 76 -8.37 20.91 -26.96
N GLY A 77 -9.50 20.20 -27.05
CA GLY A 77 -9.58 18.86 -27.62
C GLY A 77 -9.21 17.72 -26.67
N GLN A 78 -8.85 18.02 -25.41
CA GLN A 78 -8.62 16.99 -24.39
C GLN A 78 -9.93 16.39 -23.86
N PHE A 79 -9.81 15.22 -23.24
CA PHE A 79 -10.92 14.52 -22.61
C PHE A 79 -10.67 14.35 -21.12
N ILE A 80 -11.68 14.68 -20.31
CA ILE A 80 -11.69 14.40 -18.87
C ILE A 80 -12.76 13.36 -18.57
N VAL A 81 -12.40 12.29 -17.87
CA VAL A 81 -13.36 11.27 -17.44
C VAL A 81 -14.34 11.86 -16.44
N LYS A 82 -15.63 11.55 -16.58
CA LYS A 82 -16.65 11.97 -15.62
C LYS A 82 -16.31 11.43 -14.23
N ILE A 83 -16.23 12.32 -13.24
CA ILE A 83 -15.80 11.96 -11.87
C ILE A 83 -16.65 10.84 -11.24
N GLY A 84 -17.95 10.80 -11.54
CA GLY A 84 -18.83 9.73 -11.08
C GLY A 84 -18.38 8.34 -11.53
N LEU A 85 -17.93 8.20 -12.78
CA LEU A 85 -17.40 6.92 -13.29
C LEU A 85 -16.10 6.52 -12.62
N MET A 86 -15.20 7.49 -12.37
CA MET A 86 -13.98 7.23 -11.62
C MET A 86 -14.27 6.71 -10.21
N ASN A 87 -15.18 7.37 -9.51
CA ASN A 87 -15.57 6.98 -8.15
C ASN A 87 -16.22 5.61 -8.12
N SER A 88 -17.14 5.30 -9.04
CA SER A 88 -17.78 3.99 -9.14
C SER A 88 -16.76 2.87 -9.38
N LEU A 89 -15.82 3.08 -10.29
CA LEU A 89 -14.77 2.08 -10.56
C LEU A 89 -13.84 1.91 -9.35
N ASN A 90 -13.42 3.00 -8.70
CA ASN A 90 -12.55 2.93 -7.53
C ASN A 90 -13.23 2.19 -6.38
N TYR A 91 -14.50 2.49 -6.10
CA TYR A 91 -15.28 1.77 -5.10
C TYR A 91 -15.35 0.27 -5.38
N LEU A 92 -15.63 -0.10 -6.64
CA LEU A 92 -15.62 -1.49 -7.07
C LEU A 92 -14.24 -2.15 -6.88
N LEU A 93 -13.15 -1.49 -7.28
CA LEU A 93 -11.80 -2.02 -7.13
C LEU A 93 -11.43 -2.22 -5.67
N ASP A 94 -11.79 -1.28 -4.80
CA ASP A 94 -11.54 -1.38 -3.36
C ASP A 94 -12.36 -2.50 -2.73
N PHE A 95 -13.63 -2.62 -3.08
CA PHE A 95 -14.47 -3.76 -2.69
C PHE A 95 -13.85 -5.09 -3.12
N LEU A 96 -13.46 -5.24 -4.39
CA LEU A 96 -12.86 -6.46 -4.91
C LEU A 96 -11.52 -6.81 -4.22
N LYS A 97 -10.67 -5.81 -3.94
CA LYS A 97 -9.42 -6.02 -3.21
C LYS A 97 -9.66 -6.47 -1.77
N GLN A 98 -10.64 -5.88 -1.08
CA GLN A 98 -11.02 -6.31 0.27
C GLN A 98 -11.49 -7.76 0.29
N GLN A 99 -12.33 -8.15 -0.68
CA GLN A 99 -12.78 -9.55 -0.78
C GLN A 99 -11.63 -10.51 -1.10
N GLN A 100 -10.66 -10.08 -1.92
CA GLN A 100 -9.49 -10.88 -2.24
C GLN A 100 -8.63 -11.12 -0.98
N GLN A 101 -8.46 -10.09 -0.16
CA GLN A 101 -7.72 -10.19 1.11
C GLN A 101 -8.42 -11.15 2.08
N LYS A 102 -9.75 -11.07 2.22
CA LYS A 102 -10.52 -12.00 3.06
C LYS A 102 -10.34 -13.45 2.63
N LYS A 103 -10.42 -13.73 1.34
CA LYS A 103 -10.20 -15.09 0.80
C LYS A 103 -8.79 -15.63 1.07
N ILE A 104 -7.76 -14.77 1.02
CA ILE A 104 -6.39 -15.16 1.39
C ILE A 104 -6.32 -15.53 2.88
N ILE A 105 -7.09 -14.85 3.73
CA ILE A 105 -7.15 -15.13 5.16
C ILE A 105 -7.94 -16.43 5.44
N GLU A 106 -9.06 -16.66 4.75
CA GLU A 106 -9.97 -17.80 4.98
C GLU A 106 -9.47 -19.13 4.37
N SER A 107 -8.75 -19.08 3.24
CA SER A 107 -8.16 -20.29 2.63
C SER A 107 -6.91 -20.81 3.34
N GLY A 108 -6.43 -20.09 4.37
CA GLY A 108 -5.42 -20.56 5.31
C GLY A 108 -6.07 -21.07 6.60
N ASP A 109 -6.51 -22.33 6.62
CA ASP A 109 -6.89 -23.00 7.87
C ASP A 109 -5.60 -23.36 8.65
N ILE A 110 -5.52 -22.86 9.90
CA ILE A 110 -4.40 -22.91 10.85
C ILE A 110 -3.15 -22.06 10.49
N ASP A 111 -3.32 -20.74 10.50
CA ASP A 111 -2.67 -19.86 11.50
C ASP A 111 -3.08 -18.42 11.17
N SER A 112 -4.23 -18.00 11.70
CA SER A 112 -4.60 -16.59 11.74
C SER A 112 -3.77 -15.87 12.80
N ASN A 113 -2.48 -15.75 12.53
CA ASN A 113 -1.80 -14.51 12.76
C ASN A 113 -1.38 -14.04 11.38
N VAL A 114 -1.49 -12.73 11.09
CA VAL A 114 -0.50 -12.12 10.20
C VAL A 114 0.82 -12.24 10.97
N SER A 115 1.35 -13.45 11.02
CA SER A 115 2.70 -13.73 11.38
C SER A 115 3.44 -13.03 10.26
N LEU A 116 3.95 -11.83 10.56
CA LEU A 116 5.19 -11.36 10.00
C LEU A 116 5.97 -12.62 9.64
N SER A 117 6.31 -12.84 8.36
CA SER A 117 7.02 -14.08 8.04
C SER A 117 8.16 -14.19 9.04
N PHE A 118 8.30 -15.33 9.70
CA PHE A 118 9.29 -15.47 10.77
C PHE A 118 10.65 -14.93 10.29
N ASP A 119 10.92 -15.05 8.99
CA ASP A 119 12.04 -14.43 8.28
C ASP A 119 12.14 -12.90 8.42
N PHE A 120 11.05 -12.13 8.33
CA PHE A 120 11.05 -10.68 8.54
C PHE A 120 11.30 -10.32 10.02
N ILE A 121 10.60 -10.97 10.97
CA ILE A 121 10.87 -10.74 12.41
C ILE A 121 12.32 -11.07 12.73
N ASN A 122 12.82 -12.20 12.23
CA ASN A 122 14.18 -12.67 12.47
C ASN A 122 15.26 -11.79 11.81
N LYS A 123 14.91 -11.03 10.75
CA LYS A 123 15.81 -10.05 10.12
C LYS A 123 15.89 -8.73 10.89
N HIS A 124 15.02 -8.50 11.88
CA HIS A 124 14.96 -7.27 12.66
C HIS A 124 15.05 -7.57 14.18
N PRO A 125 16.27 -7.61 14.77
CA PRO A 125 16.50 -8.03 16.16
C PRO A 125 15.67 -7.27 17.20
N LEU A 126 15.48 -5.97 17.05
CA LEU A 126 14.62 -5.16 17.91
C LEU A 126 13.15 -5.56 17.82
N LEU A 127 12.62 -5.74 16.60
CA LEU A 127 11.24 -6.16 16.38
C LEU A 127 11.02 -7.55 16.99
N LYS A 128 11.99 -8.45 16.84
CA LYS A 128 12.00 -9.77 17.48
C LYS A 128 11.97 -9.67 19.00
N THR A 129 12.81 -8.81 19.58
CA THR A 129 12.89 -8.62 21.03
C THR A 129 11.59 -8.05 21.59
N LEU A 130 10.99 -7.09 20.88
CA LEU A 130 9.71 -6.47 21.25
C LEU A 130 8.57 -7.49 21.21
N VAL A 131 8.50 -8.29 20.15
CA VAL A 131 7.50 -9.37 20.00
C VAL A 131 7.67 -10.42 21.10
N LEU A 132 8.91 -10.86 21.39
CA LEU A 132 9.20 -11.83 22.44
C LEU A 132 8.86 -11.29 23.84
N TRP A 133 9.18 -10.03 24.13
CA TRP A 133 8.86 -9.39 25.40
C TRP A 133 7.35 -9.32 25.64
N TYR A 134 6.58 -8.97 24.60
CA TYR A 134 5.12 -8.94 24.68
C TYR A 134 4.51 -10.34 24.86
N GLN A 135 5.05 -11.36 24.17
CA GLN A 135 4.65 -12.76 24.34
C GLN A 135 4.94 -13.30 25.74
N GLN A 136 6.00 -12.80 26.41
CA GLN A 136 6.32 -13.17 27.78
C GLN A 136 5.34 -12.58 28.80
N ILE A 137 4.84 -11.36 28.58
CA ILE A 137 3.82 -10.72 29.42
C ILE A 137 2.47 -11.44 29.33
N ASP A 138 2.19 -12.08 28.19
CA ASP A 138 0.90 -12.75 27.91
C ASP A 138 0.76 -14.12 28.60
N ASN A 139 1.88 -14.77 28.98
CA ASN A 139 1.85 -16.06 29.67
C ASN A 139 1.32 -16.00 31.12
N ASP A 140 1.19 -14.79 31.69
CA ASP A 140 0.75 -14.61 33.08
C ASP A 140 -0.77 -14.39 33.24
N ASP A 141 -1.55 -14.22 32.16
CA ASP A 141 -2.98 -13.86 32.27
C ASP A 141 -3.87 -14.45 31.15
N ILE A 142 -4.26 -15.72 31.34
CA ILE A 142 -4.87 -16.66 30.37
C ILE A 142 -6.22 -16.22 29.76
N ASN A 143 -6.88 -15.15 30.25
CA ASN A 143 -8.31 -14.93 29.98
C ASN A 143 -8.69 -13.73 29.09
N ASN A 144 -7.77 -13.05 28.40
CA ASN A 144 -8.14 -11.83 27.66
C ASN A 144 -7.78 -11.87 26.16
N LYS A 145 -8.72 -12.38 25.34
CA LYS A 145 -8.59 -12.51 23.87
C LYS A 145 -8.46 -11.20 23.08
N ASP A 146 -8.74 -10.04 23.70
CA ASP A 146 -8.70 -8.72 23.02
C ASP A 146 -7.43 -7.89 23.33
N LYS A 147 -6.51 -8.38 24.18
CA LYS A 147 -5.33 -7.58 24.60
C LYS A 147 -4.32 -7.31 23.49
N ASN A 148 -4.34 -8.06 22.40
CA ASN A 148 -3.35 -7.95 21.32
C ASN A 148 -3.75 -6.99 20.19
N GLY A 149 -4.88 -6.29 20.30
CA GLY A 149 -5.30 -5.30 19.30
C GLY A 149 -4.27 -4.19 19.08
N PHE A 150 -3.74 -3.60 20.15
CA PHE A 150 -2.73 -2.54 20.07
C PHE A 150 -1.41 -3.02 19.46
N LEU A 151 -0.88 -4.17 19.92
CA LEU A 151 0.39 -4.68 19.41
C LEU A 151 0.27 -5.02 17.92
N LYS A 152 -0.86 -5.62 17.53
CA LYS A 152 -1.17 -5.90 16.13
C LYS A 152 -1.24 -4.62 15.31
N ASP A 153 -1.98 -3.61 15.76
CA ASP A 153 -2.09 -2.32 15.08
C ASP A 153 -0.74 -1.61 14.97
N PHE A 154 0.09 -1.70 16.01
CA PHE A 154 1.44 -1.13 16.04
C PHE A 154 2.39 -1.84 15.06
N ILE A 155 2.41 -3.17 15.08
CA ILE A 155 3.20 -4.00 14.16
C ILE A 155 2.74 -3.78 12.72
N ASP A 156 1.43 -3.74 12.47
CA ASP A 156 0.85 -3.50 11.15
C ASP A 156 1.20 -2.08 10.67
N THR A 157 1.22 -1.10 11.56
CA THR A 157 1.64 0.27 11.24
C THR A 157 3.12 0.35 10.87
N ILE A 158 4.01 -0.26 11.65
CA ILE A 158 5.45 -0.32 11.35
C ILE A 158 5.68 -1.07 10.03
N THR A 159 5.03 -2.21 9.83
CA THR A 159 5.16 -3.04 8.63
C THR A 159 4.67 -2.30 7.40
N ASN A 160 3.51 -1.64 7.47
CA ASN A 160 3.00 -0.80 6.39
C ASN A 160 3.95 0.37 6.06
N ASN A 161 4.60 0.93 7.08
CA ASN A 161 5.56 2.01 6.91
C ASN A 161 6.91 1.55 6.34
N LEU A 162 7.33 0.31 6.62
CA LEU A 162 8.58 -0.25 6.10
C LEU A 162 8.43 -0.87 4.70
N THR A 163 7.27 -1.45 4.38
CA THR A 163 7.05 -2.18 3.11
C THR A 163 6.57 -1.29 1.95
N LYS A 164 5.98 -0.12 2.22
CA LYS A 164 5.59 0.83 1.16
C LYS A 164 6.79 1.71 0.78
N SER A 165 7.26 1.62 -0.47
CA SER A 165 8.34 2.49 -0.97
C SER A 165 8.01 4.00 -0.86
N SER A 166 6.73 4.34 -0.79
CA SER A 166 6.24 5.70 -0.63
C SER A 166 6.30 6.22 0.82
N SER A 167 6.24 5.39 1.86
CA SER A 167 6.37 5.83 3.26
C SER A 167 7.82 6.13 3.62
N LEU A 168 8.79 5.31 3.19
CA LEU A 168 10.23 5.63 3.30
C LEU A 168 10.56 6.98 2.66
N THR A 169 9.94 7.25 1.50
CA THR A 169 10.09 8.54 0.81
C THR A 169 9.46 9.68 1.61
N LYS A 170 8.30 9.47 2.25
CA LYS A 170 7.64 10.46 3.12
C LYS A 170 8.42 10.72 4.40
N TRP A 171 8.96 9.70 5.06
CA TRP A 171 9.75 9.83 6.29
C TRP A 171 11.04 10.59 6.01
N ARG A 172 11.80 10.18 4.98
CA ARG A 172 12.96 10.95 4.52
C ARG A 172 12.58 12.38 4.15
N SER A 173 11.48 12.58 3.42
CA SER A 173 11.05 13.93 3.04
C SER A 173 10.69 14.78 4.25
N ARG A 174 10.07 14.22 5.29
CA ARG A 174 9.77 14.95 6.54
C ARG A 174 11.04 15.24 7.34
N LEU A 175 11.89 14.24 7.53
CA LEU A 175 13.15 14.36 8.27
C LEU A 175 14.13 15.37 7.62
N LEU A 176 14.14 15.43 6.29
CA LEU A 176 14.98 16.35 5.52
C LEU A 176 14.27 17.67 5.17
N SER A 177 12.99 17.84 5.51
CA SER A 177 12.26 19.08 5.25
C SER A 177 12.55 20.10 6.33
N SER A 178 12.75 21.36 5.92
CA SER A 178 12.76 22.49 6.86
C SER A 178 11.37 22.91 7.32
N THR A 179 10.30 22.38 6.70
CA THR A 179 8.91 22.81 6.93
C THR A 179 8.01 21.74 7.53
N ALA A 180 8.49 20.49 7.64
CA ALA A 180 7.74 19.40 8.25
C ALA A 180 8.54 18.83 9.42
N GLU A 181 7.91 18.76 10.59
CA GLU A 181 8.51 18.22 11.80
C GLU A 181 8.12 16.75 11.94
N LEU A 182 9.10 15.87 12.13
CA LEU A 182 8.87 14.49 12.53
C LEU A 182 8.86 14.47 14.07
N ARG A 183 7.84 13.92 14.70
CA ARG A 183 7.79 13.77 16.16
C ARG A 183 7.61 12.29 16.51
N LEU A 184 8.33 11.84 17.53
CA LEU A 184 8.10 10.57 18.20
C LEU A 184 7.58 10.91 19.59
N ASP A 185 6.30 10.67 19.82
CA ASP A 185 5.53 11.24 20.93
C ASP A 185 5.68 12.77 20.99
N ASP A 186 6.11 13.29 22.13
CA ASP A 186 6.34 14.72 22.32
C ASP A 186 7.72 15.20 21.88
N GLN A 187 8.62 14.29 21.49
CA GLN A 187 9.98 14.64 21.12
C GLN A 187 10.12 14.90 19.61
N PRO A 188 10.60 16.09 19.20
CA PRO A 188 10.89 16.35 17.81
C PRO A 188 12.14 15.60 17.37
N ILE A 189 12.06 14.94 16.21
CA ILE A 189 13.19 14.30 15.55
C ILE A 189 13.62 15.20 14.40
N SER A 190 14.84 15.72 14.49
CA SER A 190 15.44 16.55 13.44
C SER A 190 16.60 15.84 12.75
N ILE A 191 17.00 16.35 11.58
CA ILE A 191 18.21 15.91 10.88
C ILE A 191 19.48 16.06 11.74
N ASN A 192 19.48 16.96 12.73
CA ASN A 192 20.64 17.16 13.61
C ASN A 192 20.94 15.92 14.43
N HIS A 193 19.93 15.15 14.85
CA HIS A 193 20.15 13.87 15.54
C HIS A 193 20.90 12.87 14.65
N LEU A 194 20.63 12.86 13.33
CA LEU A 194 21.41 12.04 12.40
C LEU A 194 22.83 12.55 12.22
N TYR A 195 23.04 13.88 12.22
CA TYR A 195 24.39 14.44 12.22
C TYR A 195 25.16 14.08 13.50
N ASP A 196 24.50 14.07 14.65
CA ASP A 196 25.11 13.68 15.92
C ASP A 196 25.51 12.21 15.88
N ILE A 197 24.65 11.32 15.37
CA ILE A 197 24.97 9.91 15.14
C ILE A 197 26.17 9.74 14.19
N ILE A 198 26.16 10.41 13.04
CA ILE A 198 27.22 10.30 12.02
C ILE A 198 28.57 10.85 12.50
N ASN A 199 28.56 11.92 13.32
CA ASN A 199 29.78 12.59 13.76
C ASN A 199 30.32 12.06 15.10
N ASN A 200 29.55 11.27 15.84
CA ASN A 200 29.96 10.79 17.14
C ASN A 200 30.95 9.62 16.99
N GLU A 201 32.14 9.80 17.56
CA GLU A 201 33.23 8.83 17.48
C GLU A 201 32.87 7.48 18.10
N ASN A 202 31.94 7.45 19.06
CA ASN A 202 31.44 6.22 19.69
C ASN A 202 30.51 5.40 18.78
N TYR A 203 29.94 6.01 17.74
CA TYR A 203 29.06 5.38 16.76
C TYR A 203 29.74 5.17 15.39
N THR A 204 31.06 5.34 15.30
CA THR A 204 31.86 5.19 14.05
C THR A 204 31.80 3.81 13.40
N LYS A 205 31.12 2.84 14.01
CA LYS A 205 30.93 1.47 13.50
C LYS A 205 29.45 1.12 13.34
N LEU A 206 28.65 2.03 12.82
CA LEU A 206 27.41 1.63 12.18
C LEU A 206 27.76 0.71 10.99
N ASP A 207 27.44 -0.59 11.09
CA ASP A 207 27.85 -1.64 10.13
C ASP A 207 27.39 -1.36 8.69
N HIS A 208 26.39 -0.50 8.54
CA HIS A 208 25.76 -0.13 7.27
C HIS A 208 26.38 1.12 6.60
N GLY A 209 27.38 1.77 7.23
CA GLY A 209 28.18 2.84 6.62
C GLY A 209 27.36 4.08 6.24
N LEU A 210 26.52 4.57 7.15
CA LEU A 210 25.76 5.80 6.98
C LEU A 210 26.73 7.00 6.91
N THR A 211 26.64 7.80 5.85
CA THR A 211 27.52 8.95 5.60
C THR A 211 26.74 10.25 5.47
N LYS A 212 27.42 11.40 5.57
CA LYS A 212 26.81 12.71 5.33
C LYS A 212 26.16 12.84 3.95
N SER A 213 26.66 12.14 2.93
CA SER A 213 26.05 12.09 1.60
C SER A 213 24.68 11.41 1.61
N ASP A 214 24.47 10.42 2.48
CA ASP A 214 23.22 9.66 2.52
C ASP A 214 22.04 10.50 3.00
N ILE A 215 22.29 11.55 3.79
CA ILE A 215 21.28 12.49 4.30
C ILE A 215 21.21 13.80 3.51
N ASN A 216 21.87 13.88 2.35
CA ASN A 216 21.83 15.08 1.54
C ASN A 216 20.41 15.30 0.96
N PRO A 217 19.70 16.41 1.29
CA PRO A 217 18.36 16.68 0.79
C PRO A 217 18.28 16.88 -0.73
N LYS A 218 19.42 17.15 -1.39
CA LYS A 218 19.51 17.26 -2.85
C LYS A 218 19.53 15.89 -3.54
N ASP A 219 19.93 14.84 -2.82
CA ASP A 219 19.93 13.47 -3.35
C ASP A 219 18.60 12.77 -3.02
N ARG A 220 17.56 13.13 -3.78
CA ARG A 220 16.20 12.63 -3.56
C ARG A 220 15.97 11.24 -4.12
N GLN A 221 16.85 10.70 -4.97
CA GLN A 221 16.63 9.45 -5.69
C GLN A 221 17.51 8.28 -5.25
N ASN A 222 18.47 8.50 -4.35
CA ASN A 222 19.36 7.43 -3.90
C ASN A 222 18.64 6.45 -2.95
N PHE A 223 18.23 5.31 -3.52
CA PHE A 223 17.57 4.23 -2.81
C PHE A 223 18.48 3.56 -1.77
N SER A 224 19.79 3.48 -2.04
CA SER A 224 20.78 2.90 -1.12
C SER A 224 20.86 3.72 0.18
N SER A 225 20.91 5.05 0.06
CA SER A 225 20.90 5.95 1.21
C SER A 225 19.63 5.85 2.05
N ARG A 226 18.49 5.49 1.44
CA ARG A 226 17.23 5.28 2.17
C ARG A 226 17.27 4.01 3.01
N LEU A 227 17.83 2.93 2.47
CA LEU A 227 17.97 1.66 3.21
C LEU A 227 18.90 1.82 4.41
N LYS A 228 20.00 2.57 4.26
CA LYS A 228 20.92 2.86 5.36
C LYS A 228 20.32 3.71 6.48
N LEU A 229 19.32 4.54 6.16
CA LEU A 229 18.65 5.38 7.16
C LEU A 229 17.63 4.63 8.01
N VAL A 230 17.26 3.41 7.58
CA VAL A 230 16.29 2.58 8.27
C VAL A 230 16.88 1.24 8.71
N SER A 231 18.20 1.09 8.68
CA SER A 231 18.87 -0.07 9.25
C SER A 231 18.66 -0.10 10.76
N ALA A 232 18.64 -1.31 11.32
CA ALA A 232 18.41 -1.54 12.74
C ALA A 232 19.40 -0.75 13.60
N ASP A 233 20.67 -0.71 13.20
CA ASP A 233 21.72 -0.10 14.00
C ASP A 233 21.62 1.45 14.11
N VAL A 234 20.84 2.14 13.24
CA VAL A 234 20.51 3.57 13.44
C VAL A 234 19.47 3.76 14.55
N PHE A 235 18.57 2.80 14.71
CA PHE A 235 17.50 2.84 15.71
C PHE A 235 17.92 2.28 17.07
N GLU A 236 19.03 1.55 17.14
CA GLU A 236 19.59 0.96 18.37
C GLU A 236 20.48 1.94 19.18
N ILE A 237 20.70 3.16 18.68
CA ILE A 237 21.45 4.25 19.34
C ILE A 237 20.53 5.08 20.23
#